data_AF-A0A5C9CLR4-F1
#
_entry.id   AF-A0A5C9CLR4-F1
#
_cell.length_a   1.000
_cell.length_b   1.000
_cell.length_c   1.000
_cell.angle_alpha   90.00
_cell.angle_beta   90.00
_cell.angle_gamma   90.00
#
_symmetry.space_group_name_H-M   'P 1'
#
loop_
_entity.id
_entity.type
_entity.pdbx_description
1 polymer ?
#
loop_
_entity_poly.entity_id
_entity_poly.type
_entity_poly.pdbx_seq_one_letter_code
_entity_poly.pdbx_strand_id
1 'polypeptide(L)'
;MLGLRWRLFDFGRINAQIEQAKGQEAEMLAAYRLAALRATEDVENALSAMVKREEQAAVLTQGVDSLGRARGASFAAYQKGVVSQIEVLQADDTLLRASDARVQAQTESARAAVTAFKALGGGWQPGELGALAAK
;
A
#
# COMPACT_ATOMS: atom_id res chain seq x y z
N MET A 1 64.48 10.07 7.88
CA MET A 1 64.62 10.05 6.40
C MET A 1 63.23 10.13 5.78
N LEU A 2 62.79 11.32 5.37
CA LEU A 2 61.59 11.46 4.54
C LEU A 2 61.94 11.03 3.12
N GLY A 3 61.49 9.85 2.72
CA GLY A 3 61.60 9.39 1.34
C GLY A 3 60.35 9.79 0.56
N LEU A 4 60.46 10.80 -0.31
CA LEU A 4 59.44 11.07 -1.31
C LEU A 4 59.50 9.93 -2.35
N ARG A 5 58.66 8.91 -2.19
CA ARG A 5 58.51 7.85 -3.21
C ARG A 5 57.68 8.38 -4.37
N TRP A 6 58.33 9.06 -5.32
CA TRP A 6 57.72 9.37 -6.60
C TRP A 6 57.69 8.11 -7.45
N ARG A 7 56.51 7.48 -7.55
CA ARG A 7 56.30 6.26 -8.34
C ARG A 7 56.17 6.65 -9.81
N LEU A 8 57.31 6.84 -10.48
CA LEU A 8 57.39 7.22 -11.89
C LEU A 8 56.76 6.17 -12.84
N PHE A 9 56.62 4.92 -12.38
CA PHE A 9 56.04 3.79 -13.11
C PHE A 9 54.84 3.20 -12.37
N ASP A 10 53.75 3.97 -12.21
CA ASP A 10 52.50 3.45 -11.63
C ASP A 10 51.48 3.01 -12.70
N PHE A 11 51.91 2.62 -13.91
CA PHE A 11 51.16 1.97 -15.01
C PHE A 11 49.65 2.27 -15.10
N GLY A 12 49.21 3.51 -14.86
CA GLY A 12 47.80 3.86 -14.79
C GLY A 12 47.01 3.32 -13.58
N ARG A 13 47.64 2.63 -12.61
CA ARG A 13 47.00 2.10 -11.39
C ARG A 13 46.32 3.18 -10.55
N ILE A 14 46.97 4.33 -10.36
CA ILE A 14 46.35 5.45 -9.62
C ILE A 14 45.12 5.96 -10.37
N ASN A 15 45.20 6.08 -11.69
CA ASN A 15 44.04 6.46 -12.51
C ASN A 15 42.93 5.40 -12.44
N ALA A 16 43.27 4.10 -12.48
CA ALA A 16 42.32 3.02 -12.32
C ALA A 16 41.65 3.02 -10.93
N GLN A 17 42.37 3.36 -9.87
CA GLN A 17 41.81 3.53 -8.51
C GLN A 17 40.87 4.74 -8.43
N ILE A 18 41.21 5.85 -9.08
CA ILE A 18 40.34 7.03 -9.16
C ILE A 18 39.07 6.69 -9.95
N GLU A 19 39.19 6.02 -11.10
CA GLU A 19 38.04 5.60 -11.90
C GLU A 19 37.18 4.56 -11.16
N GLN A 20 37.79 3.64 -10.40
CA GLN A 20 37.07 2.73 -9.52
C GLN A 20 36.29 3.50 -8.44
N ALA A 21 36.90 4.48 -7.78
CA ALA A 21 36.25 5.28 -6.75
C ALA A 21 35.09 6.10 -7.31
N LYS A 22 35.27 6.74 -8.48
CA LYS A 22 34.19 7.43 -9.19
C LYS A 22 33.06 6.48 -9.60
N GLY A 23 33.42 5.27 -10.05
CA GLY A 23 32.45 4.23 -10.37
C GLY A 23 31.59 3.83 -9.17
N GLN A 24 32.23 3.65 -8.01
CA GLN A 24 31.52 3.37 -6.75
C GLN A 24 30.62 4.54 -6.32
N GLU A 25 31.09 5.78 -6.45
CA GLU A 25 30.26 6.96 -6.15
C GLU A 25 29.01 7.02 -7.05
N ALA A 26 29.20 6.80 -8.36
CA ALA A 26 28.09 6.77 -9.33
C ALA A 26 27.10 5.63 -9.01
N GLU A 27 27.59 4.46 -8.61
CA GLU A 27 26.77 3.33 -8.16
C GLU A 27 25.95 3.68 -6.92
N MET A 28 26.57 4.28 -5.90
CA MET A 28 25.89 4.68 -4.66
C MET A 28 24.84 5.76 -4.92
N LEU A 29 25.14 6.74 -5.79
CA LEU A 29 24.18 7.76 -6.19
C LEU A 29 22.98 7.16 -6.94
N ALA A 30 23.24 6.19 -7.83
CA ALA A 30 22.17 5.48 -8.53
C ALA A 30 21.31 4.66 -7.56
N ALA A 31 21.92 3.96 -6.60
CA ALA A 31 21.22 3.19 -5.58
C ALA A 31 20.33 4.09 -4.69
N TYR A 32 20.83 5.26 -4.30
CA TYR A 32 20.06 6.26 -3.56
C TYR A 32 18.84 6.74 -4.35
N ARG A 33 19.04 7.11 -5.63
CA ARG A 33 17.94 7.54 -6.51
C ARG A 33 16.88 6.45 -6.66
N LEU A 34 17.31 5.20 -6.84
CA LEU A 34 16.40 4.06 -6.93
C LEU A 34 15.62 3.85 -5.63
N ALA A 35 16.26 3.98 -4.47
CA ALA A 35 15.59 3.88 -3.17
C ALA A 35 14.52 4.97 -3.00
N ALA A 36 14.82 6.20 -3.39
CA ALA A 36 13.85 7.31 -3.33
C ALA A 36 12.65 7.10 -4.27
N LEU A 37 12.89 6.58 -5.49
CA LEU A 37 11.82 6.25 -6.44
C LEU A 37 10.93 5.13 -5.91
N ARG A 38 11.51 4.05 -5.38
CA ARG A 38 10.75 2.94 -4.77
C ARG A 38 9.93 3.40 -3.57
N ALA A 39 10.49 4.25 -2.71
CA ALA A 39 9.75 4.81 -1.59
C ALA A 39 8.53 5.63 -2.06
N THR A 40 8.68 6.39 -3.15
CA THR A 40 7.56 7.15 -3.73
C THR A 40 6.49 6.22 -4.31
N GLU A 41 6.91 5.19 -5.04
CA GLU A 41 6.03 4.16 -5.61
C GLU A 41 5.25 3.42 -4.51
N ASP A 42 5.90 3.04 -3.41
CA ASP A 42 5.25 2.36 -2.29
C ASP A 42 4.14 3.21 -1.65
N VAL A 43 4.39 4.52 -1.50
CA VAL A 43 3.39 5.48 -0.99
C VAL A 43 2.21 5.61 -1.96
N GLU A 44 2.48 5.79 -3.25
CA GLU A 44 1.45 5.95 -4.27
C GLU A 44 0.58 4.70 -4.38
N ASN A 45 1.21 3.51 -4.35
CA ASN A 45 0.52 2.23 -4.37
C ASN A 45 -0.37 2.06 -3.14
N ALA A 46 0.12 2.40 -1.94
CA ALA A 46 -0.65 2.30 -0.71
C ALA A 46 -1.84 3.25 -0.69
N LEU A 47 -1.66 4.51 -1.14
CA LEU A 47 -2.73 5.50 -1.19
C LEU A 47 -3.79 5.15 -2.24
N SER A 48 -3.34 4.73 -3.44
CA SER A 48 -4.23 4.28 -4.51
C SER A 48 -5.05 3.05 -4.09
N ALA A 49 -4.43 2.12 -3.36
CA ALA A 49 -5.14 0.97 -2.80
C ALA A 49 -6.19 1.42 -1.78
N MET A 50 -5.85 2.33 -0.87
CA MET A 50 -6.78 2.87 0.14
C MET A 50 -8.03 3.48 -0.49
N VAL A 51 -7.85 4.40 -1.46
CA VAL A 51 -8.97 5.06 -2.15
C VAL A 51 -9.87 4.05 -2.85
N LYS A 52 -9.29 3.10 -3.61
CA LYS A 52 -10.07 2.05 -4.30
C LYS A 52 -10.86 1.17 -3.33
N ARG A 53 -10.31 0.87 -2.15
CA ARG A 53 -11.00 0.08 -1.12
C ARG A 53 -12.14 0.86 -0.47
N GLU A 54 -11.97 2.15 -0.24
CA GLU A 54 -13.06 3.02 0.24
C GLU A 54 -14.20 3.10 -0.78
N GLU A 55 -13.90 3.31 -2.06
CA GLU A 55 -14.90 3.29 -3.14
C GLU A 55 -15.64 1.94 -3.20
N GLN A 56 -14.91 0.83 -3.12
CA GLN A 56 -15.49 -0.51 -3.09
C GLN A 56 -16.45 -0.70 -1.90
N ALA A 57 -16.06 -0.24 -0.71
CA ALA A 57 -16.90 -0.32 0.49
C ALA A 57 -18.17 0.55 0.37
N ALA A 58 -18.08 1.71 -0.28
CA ALA A 58 -19.22 2.58 -0.56
C ALA A 58 -20.22 1.92 -1.52
N VAL A 59 -19.72 1.34 -2.63
CA VAL A 59 -20.56 0.61 -3.60
C VAL A 59 -21.26 -0.58 -2.95
N LEU A 60 -20.54 -1.37 -2.15
CA LEU A 60 -21.13 -2.50 -1.43
C LEU A 60 -22.18 -2.06 -0.40
N THR A 61 -21.98 -0.91 0.25
CA THR A 61 -22.99 -0.33 1.15
C THR A 61 -24.28 -0.02 0.39
N GLN A 62 -24.20 0.64 -0.76
CA GLN A 62 -25.36 0.90 -1.61
C GLN A 62 -26.02 -0.40 -2.12
N GLY A 63 -25.22 -1.43 -2.39
CA GLY A 63 -25.69 -2.75 -2.77
C GLY A 63 -26.52 -3.43 -1.67
N VAL A 64 -26.02 -3.41 -0.43
CA VAL A 64 -26.74 -3.92 0.75
C VAL A 64 -28.07 -3.19 0.95
N ASP A 65 -28.10 -1.86 0.84
CA ASP A 65 -29.34 -1.09 0.98
C ASP A 65 -30.37 -1.46 -0.10
N SER A 66 -29.91 -1.69 -1.33
CA SER A 66 -30.76 -2.07 -2.46
C SER A 66 -31.32 -3.49 -2.30
N LEU A 67 -30.48 -4.43 -1.85
CA LEU A 67 -30.89 -5.79 -1.54
C LEU A 67 -31.83 -5.85 -0.33
N GLY A 68 -31.65 -4.98 0.66
CA GLY A 68 -32.58 -4.83 1.78
C GLY A 68 -33.98 -4.43 1.33
N ARG A 69 -34.09 -3.51 0.37
CA ARG A 69 -35.36 -3.15 -0.26
C ARG A 69 -35.96 -4.32 -1.05
N ALA A 70 -35.15 -5.04 -1.83
CA ALA A 70 -35.60 -6.20 -2.60
C ALA A 70 -36.15 -7.30 -1.69
N ARG A 71 -35.44 -7.62 -0.61
CA ARG A 71 -35.88 -8.55 0.45
C ARG A 71 -37.21 -8.13 1.06
N GLY A 72 -37.38 -6.84 1.37
CA GLY A 72 -38.63 -6.29 1.87
C GLY A 72 -39.79 -6.47 0.88
N ALA A 73 -39.56 -6.26 -0.41
CA ALA A 73 -40.55 -6.48 -1.46
C ALA A 73 -40.94 -7.97 -1.59
N SER A 74 -39.97 -8.89 -1.60
CA SER A 74 -40.23 -10.33 -1.63
C SER A 74 -41.02 -10.79 -0.41
N PHE A 75 -40.70 -10.28 0.77
CA PHE A 75 -41.43 -10.59 2.00
C PHE A 75 -42.88 -10.08 1.97
N ALA A 76 -43.11 -8.89 1.41
CA ALA A 76 -44.47 -8.37 1.23
C ALA A 76 -45.28 -9.18 0.20
N ALA A 77 -44.65 -9.64 -0.88
CA ALA A 77 -45.27 -10.51 -1.87
C ALA A 77 -45.61 -11.89 -1.30
N TYR A 78 -44.74 -12.45 -0.45
CA TYR A 78 -44.98 -13.72 0.25
C TYR A 78 -46.19 -13.64 1.19
N GLN A 79 -46.28 -12.56 1.97
CA GLN A 79 -47.45 -12.32 2.85
C GLN A 79 -48.76 -12.22 2.08
N LYS A 80 -48.72 -11.77 0.83
CA LYS A 80 -49.87 -11.72 -0.07
C LYS A 80 -50.12 -13.01 -0.85
N GLY A 81 -49.30 -14.04 -0.65
CA GLY A 81 -49.39 -15.32 -1.36
C GLY A 81 -48.97 -15.27 -2.82
N VAL A 82 -48.29 -14.19 -3.26
CA VAL A 82 -47.88 -13.98 -4.66
C VAL A 82 -46.61 -14.76 -4.99
N VAL A 83 -45.74 -14.96 -4.01
CA VAL A 83 -44.46 -15.68 -4.14
C VAL A 83 -44.29 -16.70 -3.04
N SER A 84 -43.39 -17.66 -3.25
CA SER A 84 -43.07 -18.68 -2.24
C SER A 84 -42.10 -18.16 -1.17
N GLN A 85 -42.05 -18.84 -0.02
CA GLN A 85 -41.06 -18.54 1.02
C GLN A 85 -39.61 -18.75 0.53
N ILE A 86 -39.40 -19.61 -0.48
CA ILE A 86 -38.07 -19.85 -1.07
C ILE A 86 -37.53 -18.56 -1.70
N GLU A 87 -38.36 -17.74 -2.34
CA GLU A 87 -37.92 -16.46 -2.92
C GLU A 87 -37.48 -15.45 -1.86
N VAL A 88 -38.15 -15.44 -0.69
CA VAL A 88 -37.72 -14.61 0.45
C VAL A 88 -36.35 -15.09 0.96
N LEU A 89 -36.15 -16.40 1.09
CA LEU A 89 -34.88 -16.98 1.53
C LEU A 89 -33.75 -16.74 0.54
N GLN A 90 -34.03 -16.75 -0.75
CA GLN A 90 -33.05 -16.38 -1.79
C GLN A 90 -32.65 -14.89 -1.68
N ALA A 91 -33.61 -14.01 -1.42
CA ALA A 91 -33.32 -12.60 -1.16
C ALA A 91 -32.51 -12.40 0.13
N ASP A 92 -32.81 -13.16 1.19
CA ASP A 92 -32.06 -13.17 2.44
C ASP A 92 -30.62 -13.66 2.24
N ASP A 93 -30.40 -14.77 1.52
CA ASP A 93 -29.05 -15.29 1.18
C ASP A 93 -28.25 -14.26 0.37
N THR A 94 -28.87 -13.62 -0.61
CA THR A 94 -28.21 -12.58 -1.43
C THR A 94 -27.83 -11.36 -0.58
N LEU A 95 -28.73 -10.90 0.29
CA LEU A 95 -28.48 -9.79 1.21
C LEU A 95 -27.36 -10.12 2.21
N LEU A 96 -27.34 -11.34 2.75
CA LEU A 96 -26.31 -11.78 3.68
C LEU A 96 -24.93 -11.80 3.02
N ARG A 97 -24.80 -12.40 1.83
CA ARG A 97 -23.53 -12.42 1.09
C ARG A 97 -23.02 -11.02 0.77
N ALA A 98 -23.90 -10.11 0.36
CA ALA A 98 -23.53 -8.72 0.11
C ALA A 98 -23.10 -7.99 1.40
N SER A 99 -23.76 -8.29 2.52
CA SER A 99 -23.41 -7.74 3.85
C SER A 99 -22.04 -8.23 4.30
N ASP A 100 -21.74 -9.51 4.13
CA ASP A 100 -20.42 -10.08 4.43
C ASP A 100 -19.33 -9.44 3.56
N ALA A 101 -19.58 -9.30 2.25
CA ALA A 101 -18.66 -8.63 1.33
C ALA A 101 -18.41 -7.17 1.74
N ARG A 102 -19.46 -6.45 2.17
CA ARG A 102 -19.33 -5.08 2.68
C ARG A 102 -18.42 -5.00 3.91
N VAL A 103 -18.60 -5.89 4.90
CA VAL A 103 -17.78 -5.92 6.12
C VAL A 103 -16.33 -6.26 5.80
N GLN A 104 -16.10 -7.21 4.88
CA GLN A 104 -14.76 -7.52 4.40
C GLN A 104 -14.10 -6.31 3.72
N ALA A 105 -14.81 -5.62 2.82
CA ALA A 105 -14.30 -4.42 2.16
C ALA A 105 -13.98 -3.28 3.15
N GLN A 106 -14.82 -3.07 4.16
CA GLN A 106 -14.54 -2.09 5.23
C GLN A 106 -13.27 -2.46 6.02
N THR A 107 -13.09 -3.75 6.32
CA THR A 107 -11.89 -4.24 7.00
C THR A 107 -10.63 -4.02 6.15
N GLU A 108 -10.72 -4.30 4.85
CA GLU A 108 -9.62 -4.09 3.91
C GLU A 108 -9.29 -2.61 3.72
N SER A 109 -10.30 -1.73 3.66
CA SER A 109 -10.12 -0.27 3.63
C SER A 109 -9.39 0.23 4.87
N ALA A 110 -9.81 -0.20 6.07
CA ALA A 110 -9.13 0.17 7.31
C ALA A 110 -7.66 -0.31 7.34
N ARG A 111 -7.40 -1.53 6.85
CA ARG A 111 -6.02 -2.05 6.73
C ARG A 111 -5.20 -1.24 5.72
N ALA A 112 -5.79 -0.85 4.59
CA ALA A 112 -5.13 -0.03 3.58
C ALA A 112 -4.75 1.36 4.13
N ALA A 113 -5.62 1.96 4.95
CA ALA A 113 -5.30 3.22 5.64
C ALA A 113 -4.09 3.09 6.59
N VAL A 114 -4.00 1.99 7.35
CA VAL A 114 -2.82 1.71 8.20
C VAL A 114 -1.56 1.50 7.36
N THR A 115 -1.66 0.80 6.22
CA THR A 115 -0.53 0.61 5.30
C THR A 115 -0.07 1.93 4.70
N ALA A 116 -0.99 2.79 4.26
CA ALA A 116 -0.67 4.12 3.76
C ALA A 116 0.03 4.99 4.82
N PHE A 117 -0.46 4.96 6.06
CA PHE A 117 0.20 5.64 7.19
C PHE A 117 1.65 5.14 7.39
N LYS A 118 1.88 3.82 7.32
CA LYS A 118 3.22 3.24 7.43
C LYS A 118 4.12 3.63 6.25
N ALA A 119 3.60 3.61 5.02
CA ALA A 119 4.36 3.97 3.82
C ALA A 119 4.82 5.43 3.86
N LEU A 120 4.00 6.34 4.42
CA LEU A 120 4.36 7.75 4.64
C LEU A 120 5.41 7.97 5.75
N GLY A 121 5.94 6.89 6.34
CA GLY A 121 6.95 6.95 7.39
C GLY A 121 6.41 6.70 8.79
N GLY A 122 5.12 6.38 8.97
CA GLY A 122 4.58 5.84 10.22
C GLY A 122 4.75 6.71 11.46
N GLY A 123 4.96 8.02 11.30
CA GLY A 123 5.22 8.97 12.40
C GLY A 123 6.70 9.19 12.73
N TRP A 124 7.62 8.78 11.86
CA TRP A 124 9.06 8.93 12.09
C TRP A 124 9.47 10.39 12.30
N GLN A 125 10.08 10.69 13.46
CA GLN A 125 10.65 11.99 13.79
C GLN A 125 12.19 11.90 13.62
N PRO A 126 12.80 12.71 12.73
CA PRO A 126 14.24 12.65 12.44
C PRO A 126 15.18 12.91 13.64
N GLY A 127 14.65 13.36 14.79
CA GLY A 127 15.43 13.73 15.98
C GLY A 127 15.98 12.56 16.80
N GLU A 128 15.45 11.34 16.67
CA GLU A 128 15.87 10.20 17.51
C GLU A 128 17.15 9.50 17.01
N LEU A 129 17.44 9.52 15.70
CA LEU A 129 18.65 8.87 15.17
C LEU A 129 19.96 9.64 15.47
N GLY A 130 19.89 10.96 15.68
CA GLY A 130 21.07 11.77 16.02
C GLY A 130 21.66 11.42 17.38
N ALA A 131 20.85 10.91 18.32
CA ALA A 131 21.29 10.56 19.67
C ALA A 131 21.98 9.18 19.76
N LEU A 132 21.70 8.27 18.82
CA LEU A 132 22.30 6.93 18.76
C LEU A 132 23.61 6.90 17.97
N ALA A 133 23.80 7.81 17.00
CA ALA A 133 25.07 7.95 16.28
C ALA A 133 26.13 8.76 17.07
N ALA A 134 25.72 9.45 18.14
CA ALA A 134 26.57 10.24 19.01
C ALA A 134 27.04 9.50 20.27
N LYS A 135 26.80 8.18 20.37
CA LYS A 135 27.22 7.32 21.48
C LYS A 135 28.05 6.16 20.99
#